data_AF-A0A523YCS3-F1
#
_entry.id   AF-A0A523YCS3-F1
#
_cell.length_a   1.000
_cell.length_b   1.000
_cell.length_c   1.000
_cell.angle_alpha   90.00
_cell.angle_beta   90.00
_cell.angle_gamma   90.00
#
_symmetry.space_group_name_H-M   'P 1'
#
loop_
_entity.id
_entity.type
_entity.pdbx_description
1 polymer ?
#
loop_
_entity_poly.entity_id
_entity_poly.type
_entity_poly.pdbx_seq_one_letter_code
_entity_poly.pdbx_strand_id
1 'polypeptide(L)'
;MKMDLHSFLEAHKGQYITIKKPVKLEHVGALIGQADDTIVFDNLVGFPGFRLVDQLFVNRSAQARVLGCEPGEVVKRLAEVINRGPHRLKEVENGSCQERIFTGDDIDLGMLPVVRHTDLDPYPYTTGFAVHMDPETGQFNAMFPRCG
;
A
#
# COMPACT_ATOMS: atom_id res chain seq x y z
N MET A 1 -8.15 -16.85 -7.20
CA MET A 1 -6.81 -16.30 -6.91
C MET A 1 -6.97 -15.33 -5.76
N LYS A 2 -6.09 -15.37 -4.74
CA LYS A 2 -6.13 -14.41 -3.62
C LYS A 2 -5.68 -13.05 -4.16
N MET A 3 -6.50 -12.02 -4.00
CA MET A 3 -6.18 -10.65 -4.43
C MET A 3 -5.65 -9.89 -3.23
N ASP A 4 -4.36 -10.05 -2.96
CA ASP A 4 -3.63 -9.30 -1.93
C ASP A 4 -2.32 -8.75 -2.48
N LEU A 5 -1.68 -7.87 -1.71
CA LEU A 5 -0.45 -7.19 -2.12
C LEU A 5 0.71 -8.17 -2.37
N HIS A 6 0.80 -9.26 -1.59
CA HIS A 6 1.83 -10.26 -1.77
C HIS A 6 1.68 -11.00 -3.11
N SER A 7 0.47 -11.45 -3.42
CA SER A 7 0.16 -12.13 -4.67
C SER A 7 0.34 -11.19 -5.87
N PHE A 8 -0.01 -9.91 -5.71
CA PHE A 8 0.22 -8.88 -6.72
C PHE A 8 1.71 -8.70 -7.03
N LEU A 9 2.55 -8.58 -5.99
CA LEU A 9 3.99 -8.41 -6.15
C LEU A 9 4.64 -9.64 -6.78
N GLU A 10 4.28 -10.85 -6.36
CA GLU A 10 4.83 -12.05 -6.99
C GLU A 10 4.38 -12.21 -8.46
N ALA A 11 3.12 -11.90 -8.77
CA ALA A 11 2.60 -11.99 -10.15
C ALA A 11 3.29 -11.02 -11.13
N HIS A 12 3.75 -9.86 -10.63
CA HIS A 12 4.40 -8.83 -11.45
C HIS A 12 5.90 -8.71 -11.18
N LYS A 13 6.51 -9.74 -10.58
CA LYS A 13 7.92 -9.75 -10.26
C LYS A 13 8.78 -9.52 -11.50
N GLY A 14 9.76 -8.63 -11.38
CA GLY A 14 10.61 -8.23 -12.50
C GLY A 14 10.00 -7.17 -13.42
N GLN A 15 8.75 -6.76 -13.19
CA GLN A 15 8.14 -5.64 -13.92
C GLN A 15 8.25 -4.31 -13.17
N TYR A 16 8.68 -4.31 -11.91
CA TYR A 16 8.84 -3.13 -11.06
C TYR A 16 10.26 -3.05 -10.46
N ILE A 17 10.62 -1.88 -9.94
CA ILE A 17 11.95 -1.63 -9.36
C ILE A 17 12.05 -2.35 -8.01
N THR A 18 13.10 -3.14 -7.82
CA THR A 18 13.37 -3.83 -6.53
C THR A 18 14.72 -3.40 -5.96
N ILE A 19 14.72 -2.87 -4.74
CA ILE A 19 15.91 -2.50 -3.98
C ILE A 19 16.17 -3.57 -2.92
N LYS A 20 17.17 -4.42 -3.18
CA LYS A 20 17.59 -5.51 -2.28
C LYS A 20 18.66 -5.10 -1.27
N LYS A 21 19.41 -4.04 -1.56
CA LYS A 21 20.44 -3.51 -0.67
C LYS A 21 19.76 -2.96 0.60
N PRO A 22 20.40 -3.05 1.79
CA PRO A 22 19.87 -2.41 2.99
C PRO A 22 19.67 -0.91 2.78
N VAL A 23 18.49 -0.40 3.12
CA VAL A 23 18.14 1.03 3.00
C VAL A 23 17.72 1.57 4.37
N LYS A 24 18.31 2.69 4.78
CA LYS A 24 17.86 3.44 5.95
C LYS A 24 16.59 4.24 5.61
N LEU A 25 15.66 4.38 6.55
CA LEU A 25 14.39 5.09 6.32
C LEU A 25 14.59 6.52 5.79
N GLU A 26 15.63 7.22 6.24
CA GLU A 26 15.96 8.59 5.79
C GLU A 26 16.24 8.70 4.27
N HIS A 27 16.59 7.60 3.60
CA HIS A 27 16.84 7.58 2.15
C HIS A 27 15.61 7.14 1.35
N VAL A 28 14.59 6.56 1.99
CA VAL A 28 13.44 5.97 1.29
C VAL A 28 12.68 7.01 0.49
N GLY A 29 12.38 8.18 1.09
CA GLY A 29 11.67 9.27 0.40
C GLY A 29 12.39 9.76 -0.86
N ALA A 30 13.71 9.97 -0.77
CA ALA A 30 14.52 10.40 -1.92
C ALA A 30 14.59 9.35 -3.05
N LEU A 31 14.63 8.06 -2.69
CA LEU A 31 14.62 6.96 -3.66
C LEU A 31 13.26 6.82 -4.34
N ILE A 32 12.16 6.96 -3.59
CA ILE A 32 10.80 6.99 -4.13
C ILE A 32 10.61 8.17 -5.09
N GLY A 33 11.15 9.35 -4.75
CA GLY A 33 11.08 10.55 -5.60
C GLY A 33 11.87 10.44 -6.91
N GLN A 34 12.84 9.53 -6.99
CA GLN A 34 13.60 9.25 -8.22
C GLN A 34 13.05 8.08 -9.03
N ALA A 35 12.15 7.28 -8.45
CA ALA A 35 11.56 6.14 -9.12
C ALA A 35 10.51 6.61 -10.14
N ASP A 36 10.61 6.11 -11.36
CA ASP A 36 9.63 6.33 -12.43
C ASP A 36 8.58 5.21 -12.52
N ASP A 37 8.71 4.18 -11.69
CA ASP A 37 7.81 3.04 -11.61
C ASP A 37 7.57 2.59 -10.16
N THR A 38 6.68 1.61 -9.97
CA THR A 38 6.49 0.93 -8.68
C THR A 38 7.85 0.50 -8.11
N ILE A 39 8.11 0.82 -6.85
CA ILE A 39 9.38 0.55 -6.17
C ILE A 39 9.14 -0.26 -4.91
N VAL A 40 9.94 -1.32 -4.72
CA VAL A 40 9.86 -2.22 -3.57
C VAL A 40 11.21 -2.29 -2.87
N PHE A 41 11.22 -2.05 -1.56
CA PHE A 41 12.36 -2.17 -0.67
C PHE A 41 12.25 -3.47 0.11
N ASP A 42 13.20 -4.38 -0.10
CA ASP A 42 13.18 -5.70 0.53
C ASP A 42 13.92 -5.73 1.88
N ASN A 43 14.73 -4.72 2.17
CA ASN A 43 15.59 -4.69 3.34
C ASN A 43 15.70 -3.28 3.92
N LEU A 44 14.96 -3.03 5.00
CA LEU A 44 14.97 -1.77 5.74
C LEU A 44 15.85 -1.91 6.98
N VAL A 45 16.87 -1.06 7.09
CA VAL A 45 17.80 -1.06 8.22
C VAL A 45 17.04 -0.76 9.51
N GLY A 46 17.17 -1.64 10.50
CA GLY A 46 16.47 -1.53 11.79
C GLY A 46 15.08 -2.17 11.83
N PHE A 47 14.54 -2.62 10.69
CA PHE A 47 13.19 -3.19 10.58
C PHE A 47 13.20 -4.57 9.90
N PRO A 48 13.85 -5.59 10.51
CA PRO A 48 13.92 -6.92 9.92
C PRO A 48 12.52 -7.51 9.74
N GLY A 49 12.30 -8.17 8.60
CA GLY A 49 11.01 -8.78 8.25
C GLY A 49 9.99 -7.81 7.63
N PHE A 50 10.23 -6.50 7.68
CA PHE A 50 9.42 -5.54 6.95
C PHE A 50 9.93 -5.31 5.53
N ARG A 51 8.98 -5.08 4.62
CA ARG A 51 9.20 -4.59 3.27
C ARG A 51 8.35 -3.35 3.06
N LEU A 52 8.76 -2.48 2.16
CA LEU A 52 7.99 -1.28 1.79
C LEU A 52 7.79 -1.26 0.28
N VAL A 53 6.59 -0.89 -0.16
CA VAL A 53 6.27 -0.65 -1.57
C VAL A 53 5.62 0.71 -1.71
N ASP A 54 5.96 1.43 -2.78
CA ASP A 54 5.32 2.69 -3.16
C ASP A 54 5.16 2.76 -4.69
N GLN A 55 4.54 3.83 -5.20
CA GLN A 55 4.38 4.12 -6.62
C GLN A 55 3.52 3.07 -7.36
N LEU A 56 2.50 2.50 -6.67
CA LEU A 56 1.57 1.52 -7.26
C LEU A 56 0.69 2.10 -8.37
N PHE A 57 0.58 3.42 -8.46
CA PHE A 57 -0.27 4.13 -9.42
C PHE A 57 0.47 5.24 -10.18
N VAL A 58 1.81 5.27 -10.14
CA VAL A 58 2.64 6.41 -10.60
C VAL A 58 2.48 6.74 -12.08
N ASN A 59 2.32 5.72 -12.92
CA ASN A 59 2.27 5.83 -14.37
C ASN A 59 1.22 4.86 -14.95
N ARG A 60 1.01 4.91 -16.27
CA ARG A 60 0.03 4.05 -16.95
C ARG A 60 0.39 2.56 -16.87
N SER A 61 1.66 2.20 -16.88
CA SER A 61 2.12 0.81 -16.72
C SER A 61 1.81 0.28 -15.33
N ALA A 62 2.09 1.04 -14.26
CA ALA A 62 1.77 0.69 -12.89
C ALA A 62 0.26 0.54 -12.67
N GLN A 63 -0.53 1.51 -13.18
CA GLN A 63 -1.99 1.46 -13.12
C GLN A 63 -2.57 0.26 -13.90
N ALA A 64 -2.00 -0.05 -15.06
CA ALA A 64 -2.36 -1.21 -15.87
C ALA A 64 -2.12 -2.54 -15.14
N ARG A 65 -0.99 -2.67 -14.42
CA ARG A 65 -0.73 -3.84 -13.56
C ARG A 65 -1.81 -4.00 -12.49
N VAL A 66 -2.23 -2.91 -11.84
CA VAL A 66 -3.28 -2.97 -10.80
C VAL A 66 -4.65 -3.33 -11.40
N LEU A 67 -4.98 -2.78 -12.58
CA LEU A 67 -6.28 -2.99 -13.23
C LEU A 67 -6.36 -4.28 -14.07
N GLY A 68 -5.23 -4.96 -14.29
CA GLY A 68 -5.14 -6.15 -15.13
C GLY A 68 -5.52 -5.86 -16.59
N CYS A 69 -4.96 -4.79 -17.17
CA CYS A 69 -5.17 -4.39 -18.55
C CYS A 69 -3.87 -3.87 -19.19
N GLU A 70 -3.93 -3.47 -20.47
CA GLU A 70 -2.80 -2.80 -21.12
C GLU A 70 -2.72 -1.31 -20.72
N PRO A 71 -1.53 -0.66 -20.76
CA PRO A 71 -1.36 0.75 -20.41
C PRO A 71 -2.28 1.71 -21.19
N GLY A 72 -2.55 1.40 -22.46
CA GLY A 72 -3.47 2.17 -23.31
C GLY A 72 -4.95 2.04 -22.93
N GLU A 73 -5.31 1.05 -22.13
CA GLU A 73 -6.70 0.73 -21.77
C GLU A 73 -7.09 1.20 -20.36
N VAL A 74 -6.16 1.75 -19.59
CA VAL A 74 -6.35 2.11 -18.17
C VAL A 74 -7.62 2.95 -17.94
N VAL A 75 -7.85 3.98 -18.75
CA VAL A 75 -9.03 4.87 -18.59
C VAL A 75 -10.33 4.10 -18.82
N LYS A 76 -10.38 3.30 -19.90
CA LYS A 76 -11.54 2.47 -20.23
C LYS A 76 -11.80 1.45 -19.11
N ARG A 77 -10.77 0.74 -18.67
CA ARG A 77 -10.89 -0.28 -17.61
C ARG A 77 -11.32 0.33 -16.28
N LEU A 78 -10.79 1.50 -15.91
CA LEU A 78 -11.20 2.20 -14.71
C LEU A 78 -12.67 2.63 -14.78
N ALA A 79 -13.13 3.16 -15.92
CA ALA A 79 -14.53 3.51 -16.12
C ALA A 79 -15.46 2.29 -16.02
N GLU A 80 -15.06 1.15 -16.59
CA GLU A 80 -15.79 -0.12 -16.45
C GLU A 80 -15.92 -0.56 -14.99
N VAL A 81 -14.85 -0.45 -14.20
CA VAL A 81 -14.85 -0.79 -12.76
C VAL A 81 -15.78 0.14 -11.97
N ILE A 82 -15.70 1.45 -12.21
CA ILE A 82 -16.55 2.45 -11.54
C ILE A 82 -18.02 2.21 -11.89
N ASN A 83 -18.34 2.02 -13.18
CA ASN A 83 -19.71 1.79 -13.64
C ASN A 83 -20.31 0.47 -13.14
N ARG A 84 -19.48 -0.56 -12.94
CA ARG A 84 -19.92 -1.81 -12.31
C ARG A 84 -20.33 -1.61 -10.85
N GLY A 85 -19.77 -0.60 -10.19
CA GLY A 85 -20.02 -0.30 -8.79
C GLY A 85 -19.34 -1.28 -7.83
N PRO A 86 -19.51 -1.07 -6.51
CA PRO A 86 -18.93 -1.92 -5.49
C PRO A 86 -19.56 -3.31 -5.50
N HIS A 87 -18.76 -4.33 -5.19
CA HIS A 87 -19.28 -5.66 -4.91
C HIS A 87 -19.62 -5.78 -3.42
N ARG A 88 -20.58 -6.63 -3.08
CA ARG A 88 -20.92 -6.90 -1.67
C ARG A 88 -19.71 -7.47 -0.95
N LEU A 89 -19.36 -6.87 0.18
CA LEU A 89 -18.32 -7.39 1.07
C LEU A 89 -18.75 -8.73 1.65
N LYS A 90 -17.78 -9.63 1.83
CA LYS A 90 -17.98 -10.92 2.49
C LYS A 90 -17.25 -10.88 3.83
N GLU A 91 -17.99 -11.09 4.91
CA GLU A 91 -17.41 -11.32 6.23
C GLU A 91 -16.71 -12.67 6.27
N VAL A 92 -15.54 -12.67 6.88
CA VAL A 92 -14.71 -13.87 7.09
C VAL A 92 -14.25 -13.87 8.53
N GLU A 93 -14.15 -15.05 9.14
CA GLU A 93 -13.78 -15.19 10.55
C GLU A 93 -12.32 -14.80 10.82
N ASN A 94 -11.43 -15.05 9.86
CA ASN A 94 -9.99 -14.82 9.99
C ASN A 94 -9.43 -14.24 8.69
N GLY A 95 -8.55 -13.24 8.82
CA GLY A 95 -7.78 -12.66 7.71
C GLY A 95 -6.28 -12.67 7.97
N SER A 96 -5.45 -12.69 6.91
CA SER A 96 -3.98 -12.61 7.05
C SER A 96 -3.50 -11.36 7.80
N CYS A 97 -4.30 -10.29 7.84
CA CYS A 97 -4.00 -9.09 8.63
C CYS A 97 -4.13 -9.30 10.16
N GLN A 98 -4.64 -10.45 10.61
CA GLN A 98 -4.82 -10.78 12.04
C GLN A 98 -3.81 -11.80 12.56
N GLU A 99 -2.76 -12.13 11.78
CA GLU A 99 -1.72 -13.09 12.20
C GLU A 99 -0.92 -12.63 13.42
N ARG A 100 -0.84 -11.31 13.66
CA ARG A 100 -0.22 -10.70 14.84
C ARG A 100 -1.13 -9.61 15.37
N ILE A 101 -1.53 -9.71 16.63
CA ILE A 101 -2.44 -8.77 17.30
C ILE A 101 -1.72 -8.20 18.52
N PHE A 102 -1.66 -6.87 18.62
CA PHE A 102 -1.08 -6.14 19.74
C PHE A 102 -2.18 -5.27 20.36
N THR A 103 -2.33 -5.33 21.68
CA THR A 103 -3.39 -4.61 22.41
C THR A 103 -2.85 -4.04 23.72
N GLY A 104 -3.42 -2.92 24.19
CA GLY A 104 -3.03 -2.32 25.47
C GLY A 104 -1.55 -1.95 25.49
N ASP A 105 -0.84 -2.41 26.51
CA ASP A 105 0.58 -2.09 26.74
C ASP A 105 1.53 -2.75 25.71
N ASP A 106 1.04 -3.72 24.93
CA ASP A 106 1.83 -4.35 23.85
C ASP A 106 1.93 -3.46 22.59
N ILE A 107 1.21 -2.33 22.54
CA ILE A 107 1.21 -1.44 21.38
C ILE A 107 2.48 -0.56 21.40
N ASP A 108 3.37 -0.82 20.45
CA ASP A 108 4.52 0.04 20.14
C ASP A 108 4.52 0.42 18.66
N LEU A 109 4.16 1.67 18.33
CA LEU A 109 4.17 2.15 16.94
C LEU A 109 5.60 2.27 16.37
N GLY A 110 6.62 2.33 17.22
CA GLY A 110 8.03 2.38 16.81
C GLY A 110 8.51 1.09 16.14
N MET A 111 7.75 0.00 16.23
CA MET A 111 8.06 -1.24 15.51
C MET A 111 7.81 -1.15 14.00
N LEU A 112 7.05 -0.15 13.54
CA LEU A 112 6.70 0.03 12.14
C LEU A 112 7.71 0.95 11.44
N PRO A 113 8.11 0.65 10.19
CA PRO A 113 9.03 1.48 9.41
C PRO A 113 8.32 2.73 8.83
N VAL A 114 7.85 3.63 9.69
CA VAL A 114 7.17 4.86 9.27
C VAL A 114 8.18 5.83 8.66
N VAL A 115 7.96 6.21 7.41
CA VAL A 115 8.89 7.04 6.63
C VAL A 115 8.63 8.52 6.88
N ARG A 116 9.71 9.30 6.96
CA ARG A 116 9.67 10.75 6.74
C ARG A 116 9.90 10.99 5.26
N HIS A 117 8.89 11.48 4.55
CA HIS A 117 8.91 11.52 3.09
C HIS A 117 9.81 12.64 2.54
N THR A 118 9.89 13.77 3.23
CA THR A 118 10.73 14.92 2.90
C THR A 118 11.38 15.53 4.13
N ASP A 119 12.47 16.26 3.95
CA ASP A 119 13.13 17.00 5.04
C ASP A 119 12.27 18.13 5.63
N LEU A 120 11.21 18.53 4.92
CA LEU A 120 10.25 19.53 5.36
C LEU A 120 9.13 18.93 6.21
N ASP A 121 8.93 17.61 6.19
CA ASP A 121 7.91 16.99 7.01
C ASP A 121 8.26 17.13 8.49
N PRO A 122 7.37 17.65 9.34
CA PRO A 122 7.67 17.88 10.75
C PRO A 122 7.88 16.58 11.55
N TYR A 123 7.40 15.44 11.03
CA TYR A 123 7.48 14.11 11.63
C TYR A 123 7.27 13.03 10.56
N PRO A 124 7.75 11.79 10.79
CA PRO A 124 7.36 10.63 9.99
C PRO A 124 5.85 10.42 10.04
N TYR A 125 5.26 9.98 8.94
CA TYR A 125 3.81 9.73 8.89
C TYR A 125 3.48 8.58 7.96
N THR A 126 2.29 8.03 8.13
CA THR A 126 1.69 7.05 7.23
C THR A 126 0.52 7.67 6.48
N THR A 127 0.20 7.13 5.31
CA THR A 127 -1.11 7.34 4.68
C THR A 127 -1.95 6.12 5.02
N GLY A 128 -2.96 6.29 5.88
CA GLY A 128 -3.84 5.21 6.29
C GLY A 128 -4.87 4.86 5.23
N PHE A 129 -5.51 3.69 5.40
CA PHE A 129 -6.77 3.36 4.74
C PHE A 129 -7.85 3.22 5.81
N ALA A 130 -8.52 4.34 6.11
CA ALA A 130 -9.52 4.39 7.17
C ALA A 130 -10.89 4.04 6.61
N VAL A 131 -11.50 2.99 7.14
CA VAL A 131 -12.86 2.55 6.80
C VAL A 131 -13.78 2.88 7.96
N HIS A 132 -14.84 3.63 7.67
CA HIS A 132 -15.88 3.99 8.63
C HIS A 132 -17.20 3.35 8.21
N MET A 133 -18.04 3.03 9.18
CA MET A 133 -19.39 2.56 8.96
C MET A 133 -20.36 3.55 9.61
N ASP A 134 -21.35 4.00 8.84
CA ASP A 134 -22.49 4.74 9.37
C ASP A 134 -23.32 3.81 10.26
N PRO A 135 -23.50 4.11 11.57
CA PRO A 135 -24.22 3.24 12.48
C PRO A 135 -25.73 3.19 12.22
N GLU A 136 -26.32 4.19 11.55
CA GLU A 136 -27.74 4.22 11.23
C GLU A 136 -28.05 3.45 9.95
N THR A 137 -27.21 3.62 8.92
CA THR A 137 -27.46 3.06 7.59
C THR A 137 -26.65 1.80 7.28
N GLY A 138 -25.59 1.51 8.05
CA GLY A 138 -24.64 0.43 7.78
C GLY A 138 -23.76 0.67 6.54
N GLN A 139 -23.78 1.87 5.96
CA GLN A 139 -22.97 2.19 4.78
C GLN A 139 -21.51 2.40 5.14
N PHE A 140 -20.61 1.89 4.30
CA PHE A 140 -19.18 2.07 4.48
C PHE A 140 -18.65 3.24 3.67
N ASN A 141 -17.72 4.00 4.26
CA ASN A 141 -16.90 4.99 3.58
C ASN A 141 -15.42 4.72 3.82
N ALA A 142 -14.61 4.82 2.78
CA ALA A 142 -13.16 4.69 2.87
C ALA A 142 -12.48 6.02 2.54
N MET A 143 -11.46 6.38 3.31
CA MET A 143 -10.64 7.57 3.08
C MET A 143 -9.15 7.28 3.31
N PHE A 144 -8.30 8.13 2.74
CA PHE A 144 -6.84 8.00 2.83
C PHE A 144 -6.23 9.18 3.62
N PRO A 145 -6.30 9.18 4.97
CA PRO A 145 -5.77 10.26 5.78
C PRO A 145 -4.25 10.16 5.93
N ARG A 146 -3.62 11.32 6.10
CA ARG A 146 -2.26 11.41 6.66
C ARG A 146 -2.35 11.23 8.18
N CYS A 147 -1.59 10.29 8.72
CA CYS A 147 -1.54 9.94 10.14
C CYS A 147 -0.08 9.98 10.62
N GLY A 148 0.23 10.86 11.56
CA GLY A 148 1.55 10.97 12.20
C GLY A 148 1.40 11.24 13.68
#